data_AF-A0A2V5LVP4-F1
#
_entry.id   AF-A0A2V5LVP4-F1
#
_cell.length_a   1.000
_cell.length_b   1.000
_cell.length_c   1.000
_cell.angle_alpha   90.00
_cell.angle_beta   90.00
_cell.angle_gamma   90.00
#
_symmetry.space_group_name_H-M   'P 1'
#
loop_
_entity.id
_entity.type
_entity.pdbx_description
1 polymer ?
#
loop_
_entity_poly.entity_id
_entity_poly.type
_entity_poly.pdbx_seq_one_letter_code
_entity_poly.pdbx_strand_id
1 'polypeptide(L)'
;MTSQPADPRAGAAKAPAERRELTVRRAPKYVPFMIAGAVVGAIVAGILTLTSSAVEQFDAGSIFGFFAVLLMLPGIGLGAVVALAIDRRSLRHTSTAVLESVPED
;
A
#
# COMPACT_ATOMS: atom_id res chain seq x y z
N MET A 1 15.73 -69.51 16.67
CA MET A 1 15.01 -68.32 17.20
C MET A 1 15.97 -67.15 17.14
N THR A 2 16.02 -66.45 15.99
CA THR A 2 16.84 -65.25 15.81
C THR A 2 16.02 -64.02 16.23
N SER A 3 16.47 -63.33 17.27
CA SER A 3 15.91 -62.05 17.71
C SER A 3 16.24 -60.97 16.68
N GLN A 4 15.20 -60.44 16.01
CA GLN A 4 15.25 -59.20 15.23
C GLN A 4 15.69 -58.04 16.15
N PRO A 5 16.69 -57.22 15.81
CA PRO A 5 16.99 -56.02 16.58
C PRO A 5 15.87 -55.01 16.35
N ALA A 6 15.29 -54.48 17.45
CA ALA A 6 14.31 -53.41 17.37
C ALA A 6 14.99 -52.13 16.84
N ASP A 7 14.60 -51.69 15.65
CA ASP A 7 15.03 -50.44 15.05
C ASP A 7 14.53 -49.26 15.92
N PRO A 8 15.41 -48.43 16.51
CA PRO A 8 15.02 -47.27 17.30
C PRO A 8 14.21 -46.23 16.52
N ARG A 9 14.18 -46.32 15.18
CA ARG A 9 13.49 -45.39 14.28
C ARG A 9 12.01 -45.74 14.05
N ALA A 10 11.56 -46.92 14.47
CA ALA A 10 10.17 -47.35 14.31
C ALA A 10 9.16 -46.53 15.17
N GLY A 11 9.65 -45.70 16.10
CA GLY A 11 8.84 -44.80 16.92
C GLY A 11 8.70 -43.36 16.37
N ALA A 12 9.40 -42.99 15.30
CA ALA A 12 9.25 -41.67 14.68
C ALA A 12 8.08 -41.66 13.69
N ALA A 13 6.89 -42.06 14.18
CA ALA A 13 5.65 -41.88 13.43
C ALA A 13 5.46 -40.37 13.17
N LYS A 14 5.60 -39.98 11.90
CA LYS A 14 5.34 -38.67 11.30
C LYS A 14 4.41 -37.81 12.16
N ALA A 15 4.98 -36.82 12.85
CA ALA A 15 4.21 -35.71 13.38
C ALA A 15 3.47 -35.04 12.20
N PRO A 16 2.16 -34.75 12.32
CA PRO A 16 1.40 -34.15 11.23
C PRO A 16 2.00 -32.78 10.91
N ALA A 17 2.25 -32.55 9.61
CA ALA A 17 2.75 -31.27 9.10
C ALA A 17 1.88 -30.11 9.63
N GLU A 18 2.49 -29.24 10.43
CA GLU A 18 1.83 -28.07 11.02
C GLU A 18 1.52 -27.07 9.90
N ARG A 19 0.29 -27.12 9.39
CA ARG A 19 -0.24 -26.21 8.37
C ARG A 19 -0.28 -24.78 8.93
N ARG A 20 0.81 -24.03 8.73
CA ARG A 20 0.91 -22.64 9.17
C ARG A 20 0.36 -21.71 8.10
N GLU A 21 -0.93 -21.37 8.21
CA GLU A 21 -1.57 -20.37 7.35
C GLU A 21 -0.97 -18.97 7.63
N LEU A 22 -0.08 -18.52 6.74
CA LEU A 22 0.41 -17.14 6.74
C LEU A 22 -0.54 -16.29 5.90
N THR A 23 -1.44 -15.55 6.57
CA THR A 23 -2.30 -14.56 5.91
C THR A 23 -1.46 -13.36 5.48
N VAL A 24 -1.08 -13.32 4.21
CA VAL A 24 -0.40 -12.16 3.62
C VAL A 24 -1.42 -11.03 3.44
N ARG A 25 -1.44 -10.08 4.38
CA ARG A 25 -2.15 -8.80 4.19
C ARG A 25 -1.35 -7.94 3.20
N ARG A 26 -1.89 -7.65 2.02
CA ARG A 26 -1.33 -6.61 1.15
C ARG A 26 -1.47 -5.26 1.87
N ALA A 27 -0.35 -4.57 2.08
CA ALA A 27 -0.37 -3.19 2.56
C ALA A 27 -0.94 -2.28 1.45
N PRO A 28 -1.97 -1.48 1.74
CA PRO A 28 -2.54 -0.56 0.76
C PRO A 28 -1.53 0.52 0.34
N LYS A 29 -1.37 0.74 -0.97
CA LYS A 29 -0.43 1.74 -1.50
C LYS A 29 -1.11 3.09 -1.69
N TYR A 30 -1.36 3.81 -0.59
CA TYR A 30 -1.99 5.14 -0.64
C TYR A 30 -1.01 6.27 -1.03
N VAL A 31 0.29 6.08 -0.80
CA VAL A 31 1.34 7.10 -1.02
C VAL A 31 1.36 7.67 -2.45
N PRO A 32 1.30 6.87 -3.53
CA PRO A 32 1.33 7.42 -4.89
C PRO A 32 0.15 8.37 -5.19
N PHE A 33 -1.04 8.06 -4.68
CA PHE A 33 -2.23 8.89 -4.89
C PHE A 33 -2.18 10.19 -4.09
N MET A 34 -1.65 10.14 -2.87
CA MET A 34 -1.40 11.35 -2.08
C MET A 34 -0.40 12.27 -2.80
N ILE A 35 0.69 11.71 -3.33
CA ILE A 35 1.68 12.47 -4.12
C ILE A 35 1.02 13.04 -5.37
N ALA A 36 0.24 12.26 -6.12
CA ALA A 36 -0.45 12.74 -7.31
C ALA A 36 -1.39 13.92 -6.98
N GLY A 37 -2.18 13.81 -5.91
CA GLY A 37 -3.05 14.90 -5.45
C GLY A 37 -2.26 16.16 -5.05
N ALA A 38 -1.13 15.99 -4.38
CA ALA A 38 -0.23 17.08 -4.03
C ALA A 38 0.33 17.80 -5.27
N VAL A 39 0.78 17.02 -6.26
CA VAL A 39 1.32 17.53 -7.54
C VAL A 39 0.24 18.29 -8.30
N VAL A 40 -0.98 17.75 -8.38
CA VAL A 40 -2.12 18.44 -9.01
C VAL A 40 -2.40 19.77 -8.29
N GLY A 41 -2.42 19.78 -6.96
CA GLY A 41 -2.60 21.00 -6.17
C GLY A 41 -1.51 22.05 -6.43
N ALA A 42 -0.25 21.63 -6.50
CA ALA A 42 0.87 22.52 -6.82
C ALA A 42 0.80 23.10 -8.23
N ILE A 43 0.37 22.31 -9.23
CA ILE A 43 0.15 22.79 -10.60
C ILE A 43 -0.95 23.86 -10.62
N VAL A 44 -2.09 23.59 -9.96
CA VAL A 44 -3.20 24.56 -9.87
C VAL A 44 -2.75 25.83 -9.15
N ALA A 45 -1.96 25.73 -8.06
CA ALA A 45 -1.39 26.88 -7.38
C ALA A 45 -0.51 27.71 -8.32
N GLY A 46 0.35 27.08 -9.11
CA GLY A 46 1.19 27.77 -10.11
C GLY A 46 0.35 28.52 -11.15
N ILE A 47 -0.70 27.91 -11.67
CA ILE A 47 -1.63 28.55 -12.62
C ILE A 47 -2.30 29.77 -11.96
N LEU A 48 -2.79 29.62 -10.73
CA LEU A 48 -3.39 30.74 -9.99
C LEU A 48 -2.39 31.87 -9.77
N THR A 49 -1.15 31.58 -9.39
CA THR A 49 -0.10 32.60 -9.25
C THR A 49 0.15 33.34 -10.56
N LEU A 50 0.29 32.63 -11.68
CA LEU A 50 0.56 33.26 -12.98
C LEU A 50 -0.62 34.10 -13.48
N THR A 51 -1.85 33.67 -13.19
CA THR A 51 -3.07 34.43 -13.55
C THR A 51 -3.38 35.57 -12.59
N SER A 52 -2.80 35.57 -11.37
CA SER A 52 -2.98 36.61 -10.35
C SER A 52 -2.27 37.94 -10.67
N SER A 53 -1.79 38.11 -11.91
CA SER A 53 -1.06 39.25 -12.50
C SER A 53 -1.61 40.68 -12.26
N ALA A 54 -2.62 40.86 -11.42
CA ALA A 54 -3.28 42.15 -11.15
C ALA A 54 -3.21 42.62 -9.69
N VAL A 55 -2.61 41.88 -8.76
CA VAL A 55 -2.40 42.36 -7.37
C VAL A 55 -0.98 42.90 -7.21
N GLU A 56 -0.77 44.20 -7.51
CA GLU A 56 0.53 44.90 -7.32
C GLU A 56 1.08 44.80 -5.88
N GLN A 57 0.22 44.46 -4.92
CA GLN A 57 0.51 44.40 -3.50
C GLN A 57 1.24 43.14 -3.03
N PHE A 58 1.31 42.05 -3.82
CA PHE A 58 1.92 40.80 -3.37
C PHE A 58 2.93 40.23 -4.37
N ASP A 59 4.09 39.81 -3.84
CA ASP A 59 5.09 39.07 -4.60
C ASP A 59 4.56 37.69 -5.03
N ALA A 60 4.98 37.25 -6.22
CA ALA A 60 4.55 35.97 -6.81
C ALA A 60 4.90 34.76 -5.93
N GLY A 61 6.04 34.81 -5.22
CA GLY A 61 6.44 33.76 -4.29
C GLY A 61 5.47 33.62 -3.10
N SER A 62 4.96 34.75 -2.60
CA SER A 62 3.97 34.77 -1.51
C SER A 62 2.62 34.22 -1.96
N ILE A 63 2.15 34.63 -3.14
CA ILE A 63 0.90 34.14 -3.75
C ILE A 63 0.99 32.63 -4.00
N PHE A 64 2.11 32.17 -4.57
CA PHE A 64 2.34 30.74 -4.79
C PHE A 64 2.38 29.96 -3.48
N GLY A 65 3.14 30.42 -2.48
CA GLY A 65 3.23 29.74 -1.19
C GLY A 65 1.87 29.57 -0.51
N PHE A 66 1.05 30.63 -0.53
CA PHE A 66 -0.32 30.59 -0.01
C PHE A 66 -1.19 29.55 -0.73
N PHE A 67 -1.29 29.64 -2.07
CA PHE A 67 -2.10 28.69 -2.84
C PHE A 67 -1.55 27.27 -2.80
N ALA A 68 -0.24 27.09 -2.74
CA ALA A 68 0.39 25.79 -2.64
C ALA A 68 -0.05 25.09 -1.35
N VAL A 69 0.05 25.74 -0.19
CA VAL A 69 -0.45 25.15 1.07
C VAL A 69 -1.96 24.89 0.99
N LEU A 70 -2.72 25.87 0.48
CA LEU A 70 -4.18 25.80 0.40
C LEU A 70 -4.69 24.69 -0.51
N LEU A 71 -3.96 24.32 -1.56
CA LEU A 71 -4.38 23.32 -2.54
C LEU A 71 -3.69 21.96 -2.39
N MET A 72 -2.43 21.94 -1.96
CA MET A 72 -1.65 20.72 -1.82
C MET A 72 -2.15 19.88 -0.63
N LEU A 73 -2.49 20.52 0.48
CA LEU A 73 -3.01 19.83 1.68
C LEU A 73 -4.34 19.10 1.42
N PRO A 74 -5.39 19.77 0.90
CA PRO A 74 -6.62 19.07 0.51
C PRO A 74 -6.39 18.15 -0.68
N GLY A 75 -5.49 18.47 -1.61
CA GLY A 75 -5.11 17.59 -2.73
C GLY A 75 -4.58 16.23 -2.26
N ILE A 76 -3.72 16.21 -1.24
CA ILE A 76 -3.25 14.99 -0.58
C ILE A 76 -4.44 14.22 0.02
N GLY A 77 -5.34 14.91 0.73
CA GLY A 77 -6.53 14.30 1.33
C GLY A 77 -7.46 13.68 0.28
N LEU A 78 -7.76 14.39 -0.80
CA LEU A 78 -8.53 13.90 -1.94
C LEU A 78 -7.85 12.69 -2.60
N GLY A 79 -6.52 12.75 -2.80
CA GLY A 79 -5.73 11.62 -3.29
C GLY A 79 -5.86 10.38 -2.40
N ALA A 80 -5.76 10.54 -1.08
CA ALA A 80 -5.95 9.46 -0.12
C ALA A 80 -7.38 8.89 -0.15
N VAL A 81 -8.41 9.74 -0.27
CA VAL A 81 -9.82 9.31 -0.37
C VAL A 81 -10.04 8.50 -1.66
N VAL A 82 -9.51 8.95 -2.79
CA VAL A 82 -9.55 8.23 -4.06
C VAL A 82 -8.84 6.87 -3.94
N ALA A 83 -7.67 6.85 -3.31
CA ALA A 83 -6.93 5.62 -3.07
C ALA A 83 -7.71 4.63 -2.20
N LEU A 84 -8.36 5.10 -1.13
CA LEU A 84 -9.21 4.29 -0.26
C LEU A 84 -10.43 3.74 -1.02
N ALA A 85 -11.04 4.54 -1.90
CA ALA A 85 -12.16 4.10 -2.73
C ALA A 85 -11.76 2.98 -3.71
N ILE A 86 -10.58 3.11 -4.33
CA ILE A 86 -10.04 2.10 -5.25
C ILE A 86 -9.60 0.84 -4.49
N ASP A 87 -8.88 0.99 -3.37
CA ASP A 87 -8.35 -0.13 -2.59
C ASP A 87 -9.47 -0.97 -1.94
N ARG A 88 -10.57 -0.32 -1.50
CA ARG A 88 -11.80 -1.02 -1.07
C ARG A 88 -12.37 -1.95 -2.14
N ARG A 89 -12.19 -1.63 -3.41
CA ARG A 89 -12.63 -2.47 -4.54
C ARG A 89 -11.66 -3.62 -4.80
N SER A 90 -10.35 -3.38 -4.60
CA SER A 90 -9.27 -4.36 -4.77
C SER A 90 -9.30 -5.47 -3.71
N LEU A 91 -9.60 -5.13 -2.45
CA LEU A 91 -9.71 -6.10 -1.36
C LEU A 91 -10.84 -7.12 -1.57
N ARG A 92 -11.86 -6.82 -2.38
CA ARG A 92 -12.94 -7.76 -2.72
C ARG A 92 -12.52 -8.85 -3.72
N HIS A 93 -11.38 -8.67 -4.41
CA HIS A 93 -10.94 -9.56 -5.49
C HIS A 93 -9.65 -10.33 -5.16
N THR A 94 -9.20 -10.36 -3.90
CA THR A 94 -8.01 -11.14 -3.54
C THR A 94 -8.37 -12.62 -3.43
N SER A 95 -8.21 -13.31 -4.55
CA SER A 95 -8.31 -14.76 -4.72
C SER A 95 -7.28 -15.47 -3.83
N THR A 96 -7.77 -16.42 -3.04
CA THR A 96 -7.06 -17.25 -2.09
C THR A 96 -6.04 -18.13 -2.82
N ALA A 97 -4.77 -17.75 -2.83
CA ALA A 97 -3.70 -18.64 -3.32
C ALA A 97 -3.43 -19.70 -2.24
N VAL A 98 -3.90 -20.92 -2.47
CA VAL A 98 -3.64 -22.10 -1.63
C VAL A 98 -2.17 -22.48 -1.81
N LEU A 99 -1.35 -22.27 -0.79
CA LEU A 99 0.02 -22.77 -0.73
C LEU A 99 -0.03 -24.25 -0.33
N GLU A 100 0.22 -25.15 -1.28
CA GLU A 100 0.55 -26.55 -0.99
C GLU A 100 2.07 -26.62 -0.80
N SER A 101 2.51 -26.87 0.44
CA SER A 101 3.92 -27.07 0.76
C SER A 101 4.40 -28.37 0.11
N VAL A 102 5.33 -28.27 -0.83
CA VAL A 102 6.04 -29.42 -1.40
C VAL A 102 6.94 -30.03 -0.31
N PRO A 103 6.85 -31.33 -0.01
CA PRO A 103 7.77 -32.00 0.90
C PRO A 103 9.19 -31.91 0.32
N GLU A 104 10.16 -31.46 1.13
CA GLU A 104 11.57 -31.61 0.77
C GLU A 104 12.00 -33.02 1.20
N ASP A 105 12.44 -33.81 0.22
CA ASP A 105 12.95 -35.18 0.37
C ASP A 105 14.44 -35.20 0.80
#